data_AF-X8DL09-F1
#
_entry.id   AF-X8DL09-F1
#
_cell.length_a   1.000
_cell.length_b   1.000
_cell.length_c   1.000
_cell.angle_alpha   90.00
_cell.angle_beta   90.00
_cell.angle_gamma   90.00
#
_symmetry.space_group_name_H-M   'P 1'
#
loop_
_entity.id
_entity.type
_entity.pdbx_description
1 polymer ?
#
loop_
_entity_poly.entity_id
_entity_poly.type
_entity_poly.pdbx_seq_one_letter_code
_entity_poly.pdbx_strand_id
1 'polypeptide(L)' 'MPTVFTHGGSDPFGTLDEMRAAAALIPAPVQLVEIAGARHDLRCKGIDVPALAVDAALQLLGH' A
#
# COMPACT_ATOMS: atom_id res chain seq x y z
N MET A 1 -9.68 12.92 2.53
CA MET A 1 -8.84 12.54 3.67
C MET A 1 -7.59 11.86 3.14
N PRO A 2 -6.42 11.99 3.78
CA PRO A 2 -5.24 11.21 3.41
C PRO A 2 -5.53 9.71 3.48
N THR A 3 -5.02 8.91 2.54
CA THR A 3 -5.30 7.47 2.46
C THR A 3 -4.03 6.67 2.19
N VAL A 4 -3.91 5.53 2.85
CA VAL A 4 -2.84 4.55 2.60
C VAL A 4 -3.47 3.29 2.03
N PHE A 5 -2.92 2.80 0.93
CA PHE A 5 -3.18 1.45 0.42
C PHE A 5 -1.95 0.58 0.66
N THR A 6 -2.18 -0.69 0.98
CA THR A 6 -1.12 -1.71 1.05
C THR A 6 -1.41 -2.77 0.01
N HIS A 7 -0.43 -3.08 -0.85
CA HIS A 7 -0.62 -4.02 -1.95
C HIS A 7 0.54 -5.01 -2.07
N GLY A 8 0.23 -6.27 -2.35
CA GLY A 8 1.23 -7.31 -2.60
C GLY A 8 1.84 -7.16 -3.99
N GLY A 9 3.16 -7.09 -4.11
CA GLY A 9 3.82 -6.94 -5.41
C GLY A 9 3.66 -8.15 -6.36
N SER A 10 3.17 -9.28 -5.85
CA SER A 10 2.88 -10.50 -6.61
C SER A 10 1.42 -10.94 -6.48
N ASP A 11 0.52 -9.98 -6.23
CA ASP A 11 -0.92 -10.24 -6.17
C ASP A 11 -1.46 -10.70 -7.55
N PRO A 12 -2.12 -11.88 -7.64
CA PRO A 12 -2.70 -12.35 -8.89
C PRO A 12 -4.02 -11.65 -9.30
N PHE A 13 -4.58 -10.81 -8.44
CA PHE A 13 -5.85 -10.11 -8.67
C PHE A 13 -5.67 -8.71 -9.23
N GLY A 14 -4.50 -8.11 -9.05
CA GLY A 14 -4.23 -6.75 -9.53
C GLY A 14 -2.75 -6.40 -9.46
N THR A 15 -2.31 -5.61 -10.41
CA THR A 15 -0.93 -5.15 -10.54
C THR A 15 -0.71 -3.84 -9.78
N LEU A 16 0.56 -3.54 -9.47
CA LEU A 16 0.92 -2.25 -8.88
C LEU A 16 0.62 -1.07 -9.81
N ASP A 17 0.67 -1.27 -11.13
CA ASP A 17 0.37 -0.21 -12.08
C ASP A 17 -1.14 0.10 -12.11
N GLU A 18 -2.00 -0.92 -12.03
CA GLU A 18 -3.44 -0.73 -11.84
C GLU A 18 -3.74 -0.01 -10.52
N MET A 19 -3.06 -0.39 -9.43
CA MET A 19 -3.20 0.29 -8.13
C MET A 19 -2.77 1.76 -8.18
N ARG A 20 -1.65 2.08 -8.85
CA ARG A 20 -1.18 3.46 -9.03
C ARG A 20 -2.15 4.27 -9.89
N ALA A 21 -2.65 3.69 -10.97
CA ALA A 21 -3.65 4.33 -11.83
C ALA A 21 -4.94 4.64 -11.07
N ALA A 22 -5.43 3.69 -10.26
CA ALA A 22 -6.60 3.90 -9.41
C ALA A 22 -6.36 4.95 -8.31
N ALA A 23 -5.20 4.91 -7.65
CA ALA A 23 -4.81 5.88 -6.63
C ALA A 23 -4.78 7.32 -7.17
N ALA A 24 -4.34 7.51 -8.43
CA ALA A 24 -4.31 8.82 -9.08
C ALA A 24 -5.69 9.44 -9.31
N LEU A 25 -6.78 8.66 -9.24
CA LEU A 25 -8.16 9.15 -9.37
C LEU A 25 -8.69 9.80 -8.08
N ILE A 26 -8.01 9.61 -6.94
CA ILE A 26 -8.45 10.13 -5.66
C ILE A 26 -7.95 11.59 -5.52
N PRO A 27 -8.84 12.59 -5.35
CA PRO A 27 -8.45 14.00 -5.24
C PRO A 27 -7.99 14.37 -3.82
N ALA A 28 -7.07 13.57 -3.25
CA ALA A 28 -6.48 13.76 -1.93
C ALA A 28 -5.11 13.04 -1.87
N PRO A 29 -4.24 13.33 -0.88
CA PRO A 29 -2.98 12.60 -0.74
C PRO A 29 -3.21 11.10 -0.55
N VAL A 30 -2.55 10.30 -1.39
CA VAL A 30 -2.58 8.84 -1.33
C VAL A 30 -1.15 8.33 -1.27
N GLN A 31 -0.91 7.35 -0.41
CA GLN A 31 0.34 6.59 -0.36
C GLN A 31 0.06 5.12 -0.64
N LEU A 32 0.87 4.50 -1.52
CA LEU A 32 0.82 3.07 -1.82
C LEU A 32 2.05 2.38 -1.21
N VAL A 33 1.82 1.52 -0.23
CA VAL A 33 2.83 0.67 0.39
C VAL A 33 2.86 -0.65 -0.36
N GLU A 34 3.92 -0.86 -1.12
CA GLU A 34 4.18 -2.14 -1.78
C GLU A 34 4.82 -3.13 -0.80
N ILE A 35 4.26 -4.35 -0.72
CA ILE A 35 4.89 -5.48 -0.03
C ILE A 35 5.50 -6.40 -1.07
N ALA A 36 6.81 -6.22 -1.31
CA ALA A 36 7.54 -6.95 -2.34
C ALA A 36 7.43 -8.48 -2.13
N GLY A 37 7.06 -9.20 -3.19
CA GLY A 37 6.92 -10.65 -3.21
C GLY A 37 5.67 -11.21 -2.49
N ALA A 38 4.89 -10.39 -1.78
CA ALA A 38 3.64 -10.83 -1.18
C ALA A 38 2.52 -10.96 -2.23
N ARG A 39 1.60 -11.90 -2.01
CA ARG A 39 0.38 -12.08 -2.82
C ARG A 39 -0.78 -11.30 -2.17
N HIS A 40 -2.01 -11.55 -2.64
CA HIS A 40 -3.23 -10.90 -2.13
C HIS A 40 -3.47 -11.06 -0.62
N ASP A 41 -2.87 -12.08 0.01
CA ASP A 41 -2.97 -12.32 1.45
C ASP A 41 -1.99 -11.48 2.28
N LEU A 42 -1.10 -10.71 1.62
CA LEU A 42 -0.07 -9.86 2.21
C LEU A 42 0.89 -10.59 3.16
N ARG A 43 0.89 -11.93 3.16
CA ARG A 43 1.77 -12.72 4.02
C ARG A 43 3.20 -12.63 3.51
N CYS A 44 4.05 -11.96 4.26
CA CYS A 44 5.48 -11.91 4.01
C CYS A 44 6.26 -12.22 5.29
N LYS A 45 7.20 -13.17 5.21
CA LYS A 45 8.02 -13.53 6.38
C LYS A 45 8.99 -12.41 6.71
N GLY A 46 9.03 -12.01 7.97
CA GLY A 46 9.97 -11.01 8.47
C GLY A 46 9.59 -9.55 8.16
N ILE A 47 8.40 -9.32 7.62
CA ILE A 47 7.86 -7.97 7.40
C ILE A 47 6.61 -7.79 8.25
N ASP A 48 6.60 -6.75 9.08
CA ASP A 48 5.42 -6.30 9.81
C ASP A 48 4.60 -5.38 8.92
N VAL A 49 3.70 -5.97 8.13
CA VAL A 49 2.86 -5.25 7.17
C VAL A 49 1.96 -4.20 7.86
N PRO A 50 1.27 -4.51 8.97
CA PRO A 50 0.53 -3.50 9.73
C PRO A 50 1.40 -2.31 10.17
N ALA A 51 2.60 -2.55 10.70
CA ALA A 51 3.48 -1.46 11.13
C ALA A 51 3.86 -0.55 9.95
N LEU A 52 4.24 -1.12 8.80
CA LEU A 52 4.53 -0.33 7.60
C LEU A 52 3.36 0.53 7.13
N ALA A 53 2.13 0.00 7.20
CA ALA A 53 0.94 0.74 6.83
C ALA A 53 0.65 1.90 7.80
N VAL A 54 0.83 1.68 9.10
CA VAL A 54 0.67 2.71 10.14
C VAL A 54 1.74 3.78 10.01
N ASP A 55 3.01 3.40 9.83
CA ASP A 55 4.12 4.34 9.65
C ASP A 55 3.87 5.24 8.43
N ALA A 56 3.44 4.65 7.31
CA ALA A 56 3.07 5.42 6.12
C ALA A 56 1.91 6.38 6.37
N ALA A 57 0.92 5.99 7.19
CA ALA A 57 -0.20 6.84 7.54
C ALA A 57 0.24 8.02 8.43
N LEU A 58 1.09 7.77 9.43
CA LEU A 58 1.66 8.81 10.29
C LEU A 58 2.47 9.80 9.48
N GLN A 59 3.37 9.32 8.61
CA GLN A 59 4.14 10.17 7.70
C GLN A 59 3.24 11.03 6.81
N LEU A 60 2.16 10.46 6.25
CA LEU A 60 1.23 11.18 5.40
C LEU A 60 0.41 12.23 6.17
N LEU A 61 0.23 12.04 7.48
CA LEU A 61 -0.41 12.99 8.39
C LEU A 61 0.56 14.03 8.98
N GLY A 62 1.88 13.89 8.74
CA GLY A 62 2.90 14.77 9.29
C GLY A 62 3.25 14.49 10.75
N HIS A 63 3.07 13.24 11.20
CA HIS A 63 3.50 12.72 12.50
C HIS A 63 4.74 11.83 12.34
#